data_AF-A0A1B6JXT0-F1
#
_entry.id   AF-A0A1B6JXT0-F1
#
_cell.length_a   1.000
_cell.length_b   1.000
_cell.length_c   1.000
_cell.angle_alpha   90.00
_cell.angle_beta   90.00
_cell.angle_gamma   90.00
#
_symmetry.space_group_name_H-M   'P 1'
#
loop_
_entity.id
_entity.type
_entity.pdbx_description
1 polymer ?
#
loop_
_entity_poly.entity_id
_entity_poly.type
_entity_poly.pdbx_seq_one_letter_code
_entity_poly.pdbx_strand_id
1 'polypeptide(L)'
;ILADVLKVEVFRQTVASNVLVGSYCVLSNQGGLVHPQTSAQDQDELSSLLQVPLVAGTVNRGSDVVASGMVVNDWCAFCGMDTTSTEISVIESVFKLNEAQPSAITTTMRSSLIDSIA
;
A
#
# COMPACT_ATOMS: atom_id res chain seq x y z
N ILE A 1 1.58 -24.85 -8.50
CA ILE A 1 2.66 -24.44 -7.55
C ILE A 1 2.24 -23.22 -6.76
N LEU A 2 2.06 -22.03 -7.35
CA LEU A 2 1.69 -20.81 -6.58
C LEU A 2 0.42 -20.97 -5.72
N ALA A 3 -0.71 -21.36 -6.35
CA ALA A 3 -1.97 -21.58 -5.65
C ALA A 3 -1.89 -22.65 -4.55
N ASP A 4 -1.08 -23.69 -4.79
CA ASP A 4 -0.93 -24.84 -3.90
C ASP A 4 -0.07 -24.50 -2.66
N VAL A 5 1.04 -23.79 -2.86
CA VAL A 5 1.96 -23.39 -1.78
C VAL A 5 1.40 -22.25 -0.94
N LEU A 6 0.86 -21.21 -1.59
CA LEU A 6 0.36 -20.01 -0.92
C LEU A 6 -1.09 -20.16 -0.44
N LYS A 7 -1.82 -21.19 -0.92
CA LYS A 7 -3.24 -21.43 -0.61
C LYS A 7 -4.13 -20.22 -0.92
N VAL A 8 -3.85 -19.56 -2.03
CA VAL A 8 -4.61 -18.42 -2.54
C VAL A 8 -5.14 -18.70 -3.94
N GLU A 9 -6.23 -18.03 -4.28
CA GLU A 9 -6.73 -17.99 -5.65
C GLU A 9 -5.78 -17.19 -6.53
N VAL A 10 -5.51 -17.69 -7.73
CA VAL A 10 -4.55 -17.07 -8.65
C VAL A 10 -5.27 -16.63 -9.91
N PHE A 11 -5.27 -15.32 -10.14
CA PHE A 11 -5.80 -14.70 -11.34
C PHE A 11 -4.66 -14.12 -12.17
N ARG A 12 -4.76 -14.26 -13.50
CA ARG A 12 -3.83 -13.63 -14.44
C ARG A 12 -4.43 -12.31 -14.88
N GLN A 13 -3.78 -11.21 -14.52
CA GLN A 13 -4.22 -9.89 -14.93
C GLN A 13 -3.02 -8.97 -15.18
N THR A 14 -3.25 -7.87 -15.89
CA THR A 14 -2.28 -6.80 -16.10
C THR A 14 -2.70 -5.54 -15.35
N VAL A 15 -1.72 -4.76 -14.84
CA VAL A 15 -1.98 -3.48 -14.17
C VAL A 15 -1.47 -2.37 -15.07
N ALA A 16 -2.35 -1.46 -15.51
CA ALA A 16 -2.02 -0.38 -16.46
C ALA A 16 -1.31 -0.89 -17.74
N SER A 17 -1.78 -2.01 -18.31
CA SER A 17 -1.15 -2.71 -19.45
C SER A 17 0.27 -3.25 -19.21
N ASN A 18 0.76 -3.23 -17.97
CA ASN A 18 2.05 -3.82 -17.60
C ASN A 18 1.89 -5.27 -17.13
N VAL A 19 2.84 -6.11 -17.56
CA VAL A 19 2.92 -7.53 -17.16
C VAL A 19 3.57 -7.73 -15.78
N LEU A 20 4.31 -6.74 -15.30
CA LEU A 20 5.03 -6.80 -14.02
C LEU A 20 4.15 -6.32 -12.86
N VAL A 21 3.05 -7.04 -12.60
CA VAL A 21 2.06 -6.66 -11.58
C VAL A 21 2.68 -6.45 -10.20
N GLY A 22 3.69 -7.25 -9.82
CA GLY A 22 4.36 -7.11 -8.52
C GLY A 22 5.26 -5.88 -8.38
N SER A 23 5.57 -5.16 -9.45
CA SER A 23 6.33 -3.90 -9.40
C SER A 23 5.41 -2.68 -9.35
N TYR A 24 4.23 -2.80 -9.96
CA TYR A 24 3.28 -1.69 -10.19
C TYR A 24 2.03 -1.75 -9.31
N CYS A 25 1.94 -2.75 -8.43
CA CYS A 25 0.82 -2.92 -7.51
C CYS A 25 1.34 -3.37 -6.14
N VAL A 26 0.77 -2.80 -5.08
CA VAL A 26 1.02 -3.16 -3.69
C VAL A 26 -0.32 -3.48 -3.05
N LEU A 27 -0.40 -4.62 -2.38
CA LEU A 27 -1.65 -5.17 -1.82
C LEU A 27 -1.49 -5.52 -0.35
N SER A 28 -2.54 -5.29 0.42
CA SER A 28 -2.78 -5.88 1.74
C SER A 28 -4.19 -6.46 1.80
N ASN A 29 -4.56 -7.08 2.92
CA ASN A 29 -5.93 -7.58 3.09
C ASN A 29 -6.96 -6.45 3.28
N GLN A 30 -6.51 -5.21 3.47
CA GLN A 30 -7.38 -4.05 3.70
C GLN A 30 -7.59 -3.18 2.46
N GLY A 31 -6.68 -3.23 1.50
CA GLY A 31 -6.69 -2.37 0.32
C GLY A 31 -5.48 -2.58 -0.58
N GLY A 32 -5.38 -1.78 -1.64
CA GLY A 32 -4.24 -1.80 -2.55
C GLY A 32 -3.99 -0.50 -3.28
N LEU A 33 -2.72 -0.28 -3.62
CA LEU A 33 -2.24 0.86 -4.38
C LEU A 33 -1.72 0.37 -5.73
N VAL A 34 -2.25 0.93 -6.81
CA VAL A 34 -1.90 0.57 -8.20
C VAL A 34 -1.24 1.74 -8.92
N HIS A 35 -0.63 1.44 -10.06
CA HIS A 35 -0.02 2.41 -10.96
C HIS A 35 -0.96 3.61 -11.25
N PRO A 36 -0.45 4.85 -11.27
CA PRO A 36 -1.27 6.07 -11.37
C PRO A 36 -2.06 6.17 -12.69
N GLN A 37 -1.59 5.55 -13.78
CA GLN A 37 -2.27 5.54 -15.08
C GLN A 37 -3.26 4.39 -15.25
N THR A 38 -3.58 3.64 -14.18
CA THR A 38 -4.59 2.58 -14.25
C THR A 38 -5.97 3.20 -14.45
N SER A 39 -6.73 2.72 -15.44
CA SER A 39 -8.06 3.27 -15.71
C SER A 39 -9.02 3.00 -14.55
N ALA A 40 -10.03 3.85 -14.37
CA ALA A 40 -11.04 3.63 -13.33
C ALA A 40 -11.79 2.30 -13.53
N GLN A 41 -12.03 1.91 -14.79
CA GLN A 41 -12.65 0.64 -15.13
C GLN A 41 -11.79 -0.56 -14.66
N ASP A 42 -10.48 -0.53 -14.91
CA ASP A 42 -9.58 -1.59 -14.47
C ASP A 42 -9.47 -1.63 -12.93
N GLN A 43 -9.50 -0.46 -12.28
CA GLN A 43 -9.52 -0.37 -10.81
C GLN A 43 -10.78 -1.03 -10.24
N ASP A 44 -11.96 -0.76 -10.81
CA ASP A 44 -13.23 -1.34 -10.38
C ASP A 44 -13.28 -2.86 -10.62
N GLU A 45 -12.76 -3.34 -11.76
CA GLU A 45 -12.64 -4.76 -12.07
C GLU A 45 -11.72 -5.47 -11.06
N LEU A 46 -10.53 -4.92 -10.83
CA LEU A 46 -9.56 -5.48 -9.87
C LEU A 46 -10.08 -5.43 -8.43
N SER A 47 -10.75 -4.34 -8.05
CA SER A 47 -11.36 -4.18 -6.72
C SER A 47 -12.45 -5.21 -6.49
N SER A 48 -13.29 -5.45 -7.51
CA SER A 48 -14.31 -6.50 -7.49
C SER A 48 -13.72 -7.90 -7.45
N LEU A 49 -12.59 -8.14 -8.13
CA LEU A 49 -11.92 -9.43 -8.13
C LEU A 49 -11.25 -9.72 -6.77
N LEU A 50 -10.57 -8.73 -6.20
CA LEU A 50 -9.80 -8.87 -4.96
C LEU A 50 -10.62 -8.62 -3.70
N GLN A 51 -11.84 -8.09 -3.83
CA GLN A 51 -12.75 -7.74 -2.74
C GLN A 51 -12.17 -6.71 -1.75
N VAL A 52 -11.23 -5.88 -2.22
CA VAL A 52 -10.57 -4.82 -1.43
C VAL A 52 -10.53 -3.52 -2.22
N PRO A 53 -10.61 -2.36 -1.56
CA PRO A 53 -10.54 -1.07 -2.25
C PRO A 53 -9.16 -0.87 -2.89
N LEU A 54 -9.17 -0.45 -4.16
CA LEU A 54 -7.98 -0.09 -4.90
C LEU A 54 -7.99 1.39 -5.26
N VAL A 55 -6.82 2.01 -5.18
CA VAL A 55 -6.62 3.40 -5.58
C VAL A 55 -5.37 3.50 -6.44
N ALA A 56 -5.43 4.31 -7.49
CA ALA A 56 -4.26 4.68 -8.27
C ALA A 56 -3.46 5.79 -7.58
N GLY A 57 -2.14 5.62 -7.43
CA GLY A 57 -1.30 6.61 -6.76
C GLY A 57 0.19 6.44 -7.04
N THR A 58 0.98 7.34 -6.47
CA THR A 58 2.44 7.36 -6.61
C THR A 58 3.12 7.26 -5.26
N VAL A 59 4.42 7.00 -5.29
CA VAL A 59 5.29 6.92 -4.12
C VAL A 59 6.58 7.69 -4.40
N ASN A 60 7.35 8.06 -3.38
CA ASN A 60 8.66 8.72 -3.56
C ASN A 60 8.60 9.94 -4.52
N ARG A 61 7.63 10.83 -4.33
CA ARG A 61 7.50 12.08 -5.11
C ARG A 61 7.20 11.85 -6.59
N GLY A 62 6.20 11.01 -6.86
CA GLY A 62 5.69 10.79 -8.21
C GLY A 62 6.24 9.57 -8.95
N SER A 63 6.93 8.65 -8.26
CA SER A 63 7.31 7.36 -8.83
C SER A 63 6.08 6.49 -9.07
N ASP A 64 6.05 5.91 -10.26
CA ASP A 64 5.03 5.00 -10.78
C ASP A 64 5.27 3.53 -10.38
N VAL A 65 6.50 3.19 -9.99
CA VAL A 65 6.88 1.84 -9.53
C VAL A 65 6.58 1.68 -8.04
N VAL A 66 5.29 1.61 -7.72
CA VAL A 66 4.75 1.61 -6.34
C VAL A 66 5.44 0.57 -5.44
N ALA A 67 5.56 -0.68 -5.87
CA ALA A 67 6.07 -1.77 -5.03
C ALA A 67 7.58 -1.73 -4.79
N SER A 68 8.33 -0.96 -5.59
CA SER A 68 9.74 -0.71 -5.31
C SER A 68 9.95 0.33 -4.21
N GLY A 69 8.99 1.24 -4.06
CA GLY A 69 9.07 2.37 -3.15
C GLY A 69 8.41 2.13 -1.79
N MET A 70 7.67 1.03 -1.63
CA MET A 70 7.01 0.69 -0.37
C MET A 70 6.72 -0.79 -0.21
N VAL A 71 6.52 -1.18 1.04
CA VAL A 71 5.95 -2.47 1.45
C VAL A 71 4.90 -2.23 2.52
N VAL A 72 3.86 -3.05 2.54
CA VAL A 72 2.73 -2.89 3.45
C VAL A 72 2.23 -4.24 3.95
N ASN A 73 1.66 -4.24 5.14
CA ASN A 73 0.82 -5.29 5.67
C ASN A 73 -0.42 -4.66 6.33
N ASP A 74 -1.19 -5.45 7.08
CA ASP A 74 -2.47 -4.99 7.63
C ASP A 74 -2.34 -3.97 8.77
N TRP A 75 -1.13 -3.68 9.28
CA TRP A 75 -0.93 -2.79 10.43
C TRP A 75 0.24 -1.79 10.28
N CYS A 76 1.07 -1.91 9.25
CA CYS A 76 2.15 -0.97 8.97
C CYS A 76 2.47 -0.89 7.48
N ALA A 77 2.92 0.29 7.05
CA ALA A 77 3.54 0.52 5.75
C ALA A 77 4.91 1.14 5.95
N PHE A 78 5.89 0.69 5.17
CA PHE A 78 7.20 1.32 5.03
C PHE A 78 7.28 1.89 3.62
N CYS A 79 7.60 3.17 3.49
CA CYS A 79 7.80 3.85 2.21
C CYS A 79 9.14 4.59 2.22
N GLY A 80 9.65 4.93 1.03
CA GLY A 80 10.89 5.69 0.93
C GLY A 80 10.75 7.11 1.46
N MET A 81 11.87 7.67 1.91
CA MET A 81 11.93 8.98 2.59
C MET A 81 11.43 10.16 1.75
N ASP A 82 11.48 10.04 0.42
CA ASP A 82 11.02 11.07 -0.51
C ASP A 82 9.51 11.06 -0.72
N THR A 83 8.78 10.13 -0.09
CA THR A 83 7.32 10.04 -0.21
C THR A 83 6.68 11.26 0.45
N THR A 84 5.85 11.95 -0.32
CA THR A 84 5.23 13.22 0.09
C THR A 84 4.11 12.99 1.11
N SER A 85 3.78 14.02 1.91
CA SER A 85 2.68 13.94 2.88
C SER A 85 1.32 13.61 2.25
N THR A 86 1.10 14.07 1.01
CA THR A 86 -0.08 13.73 0.21
C THR A 86 -0.11 12.26 -0.17
N GLU A 87 1.02 11.70 -0.62
CA GLU A 87 1.12 10.26 -0.93
C GLU A 87 0.91 9.43 0.35
N ILE A 88 1.54 9.81 1.47
CA ILE A 88 1.36 9.15 2.78
C ILE A 88 -0.11 9.17 3.22
N SER A 89 -0.81 10.30 3.07
CA SER A 89 -2.22 10.41 3.45
C SER A 89 -3.11 9.43 2.65
N VAL A 90 -2.81 9.26 1.37
CA VAL A 90 -3.52 8.28 0.50
C VAL A 90 -3.20 6.85 0.95
N ILE A 91 -1.93 6.54 1.21
CA ILE A 91 -1.48 5.22 1.67
C ILE A 91 -2.18 4.85 3.00
N GLU A 92 -2.16 5.75 3.98
CA GLU A 92 -2.81 5.53 5.28
C GLU A 92 -4.32 5.28 5.14
N SER A 93 -4.98 6.03 4.25
CA SER A 93 -6.42 5.90 4.00
C SER A 93 -6.77 4.59 3.30
N VAL A 94 -6.00 4.19 2.29
CA VAL A 94 -6.29 2.99 1.46
C VAL A 94 -6.05 1.72 2.27
N PHE A 95 -4.95 1.68 3.03
CA PHE A 95 -4.58 0.50 3.82
C PHE A 95 -5.16 0.51 5.24
N LYS A 96 -5.97 1.52 5.59
CA LYS A 96 -6.65 1.67 6.91
C LYS A 96 -5.70 1.61 8.11
N LEU A 97 -4.50 2.15 7.97
CA LEU A 97 -3.45 2.05 9.00
C LEU A 97 -3.74 2.92 10.25
N ASN A 98 -4.67 3.87 10.14
CA ASN A 98 -5.07 4.76 11.24
C ASN A 98 -5.97 4.10 12.30
N GLU A 99 -6.53 2.91 12.04
CA GLU A 99 -7.40 2.22 13.01
C GLU A 99 -6.60 1.35 14.01
N ALA A 100 -5.30 1.17 13.79
CA ALA A 100 -4.43 0.49 14.74
C ALA A 100 -4.25 1.39 15.98
N GLN A 101 -4.76 0.96 17.14
CA GLN A 101 -4.47 1.63 18.41
C GLN A 101 -2.94 1.79 18.54
N PRO A 102 -2.45 2.99 18.92
CA PRO A 102 -1.02 3.20 19.08
C PRO A 102 -0.47 2.14 20.04
N SER A 103 0.40 1.28 19.51
CA SER A 103 1.08 0.27 20.32
C SER A 103 1.84 0.97 21.45
N ALA A 104 2.00 0.29 22.59
CA ALA A 104 2.72 0.83 23.75
C ALA A 104 4.10 1.42 23.36
N ILE A 105 4.75 0.83 22.35
CA ILE A 105 6.04 1.26 21.79
C ILE A 105 5.95 2.69 21.21
N THR A 106 4.90 3.01 20.44
CA THR A 106 4.72 4.34 19.86
C THR A 106 4.53 5.40 20.93
N THR A 107 3.83 5.06 22.03
CA THR A 107 3.66 5.93 23.19
C THR A 107 4.99 6.16 23.92
N THR A 108 5.76 5.10 24.16
CA THR A 108 7.08 5.19 24.81
C THR A 108 8.09 5.99 23.99
N MET A 109 8.14 5.77 22.67
CA MET A 109 9.03 6.54 21.79
C MET A 109 8.64 8.02 21.72
N ARG A 110 7.33 8.33 21.67
CA ARG A 110 6.86 9.73 21.76
C ARG A 110 7.26 10.38 23.07
N SER A 111 7.10 9.69 24.21
CA SER A 111 7.54 10.19 25.52
C SER A 111 9.04 10.48 25.55
N SER A 112 9.85 9.55 25.03
CA SER A 112 11.31 9.69 25.03
C SER A 112 11.78 10.86 24.16
N LEU A 113 11.11 11.11 23.03
CA LEU A 113 11.40 12.25 22.16
C LEU A 113 10.99 13.58 22.81
N ILE A 114 9.85 13.62 23.50
CA ILE A 114 9.38 14.81 24.21
C ILE A 114 10.36 15.17 25.34
N ASP A 115 10.82 14.19 26.12
CA ASP A 115 11.78 14.40 27.20
C ASP A 115 13.16 14.85 26.69
N SER A 116 13.53 14.55 25.44
CA SER A 116 14.79 14.98 24.84
C SER A 116 14.80 16.42 24.32
N ILE A 117 13.62 17.04 24.20
CA ILE A 117 13.42 18.40 23.67
C ILE A 117 13.13 19.41 24.81
N ALA A 118 12.83 18.92 26.02
CA ALA A 118 12.69 19.70 27.25
C ALA A 118 14.04 19.89 27.96
#